data_AF-A0A8S2XAK9-F1
#
_entry.id   AF-A0A8S2XAK9-F1
#
_cell.length_a   1.000
_cell.length_b   1.000
_cell.length_c   1.000
_cell.angle_alpha   90.00
_cell.angle_beta   90.00
_cell.angle_gamma   90.00
#
_symmetry.space_group_name_H-M   'P 1'
#
loop_
_entity.id
_entity.type
_entity.pdbx_description
1 polymer ?
#
loop_
_entity_poly.entity_id
_entity_poly.type
_entity_poly.pdbx_seq_one_letter_code
_entity_poly.pdbx_strand_id
1 'polypeptide(L)'
;MGCDMQDRVLKKEGRMCLIALKGGVIFLEDGVEVGNVLRGNLAVFVKTSSSLLNEDLTPAAIWATNPYNIIENNAVAGGTHLGYWYRMLDTPDGPSFAMYPGYCPYRQPFGRFFNNSVHSVGLVGVWIFPKYSPTMGGSCTNDAPTQAVFEGLISWKNFKGMEWVMSSTIQIKNALIFDNNDAGLSCVTAINDQATNLPNLEATFYNENTGSSVIDSIIIGDLGVSGAPIVPTTAGIVVMWDRGLLVRNVSFINLPSPQTQALFGPIIIGRCEVFCGGWMTKFSQLSFTNVTNRGNFRWQYDGLYLDEDGSLSNVAGAMILSPDGLWNTSTLCSPTPNFLNAVTCPASLGNWIRFAFNNANLDTSGQFLFITDSTNSNQAVVPSLHKRLTHPNGYMMDLLTNRVYTFSFQNANTSVNLSYTGVVYNLVPGDYLIVQHGIEFMPDQVYTISSTSMAYQSSIPLSGATSNNGDWHYDNNTSLFSYIVKNPSSNTVFIDVKLVLNVIKCQYPNCQPPIQPGLQLPATTRPANALYWSNDSDWYFATQGYGGY
;
A
#
# COMPACT_ATOMS: atom_id res chain seq x y z
N MET A 1 -13.41 4.03 -44.93
CA MET A 1 -14.79 4.41 -44.54
C MET A 1 -14.87 4.29 -43.04
N GLY A 2 -14.63 5.41 -42.33
CA GLY A 2 -14.84 5.47 -40.88
C GLY A 2 -16.32 5.65 -40.60
N CYS A 3 -16.85 4.89 -39.64
CA CYS A 3 -18.15 5.22 -39.05
C CYS A 3 -17.89 6.24 -37.96
N ASP A 4 -18.25 7.50 -38.25
CA ASP A 4 -18.48 8.54 -37.27
C ASP A 4 -19.84 8.24 -36.60
N MET A 5 -19.88 8.11 -35.27
CA MET A 5 -21.11 7.82 -34.51
C MET A 5 -21.33 8.88 -33.44
N GLN A 6 -21.98 9.98 -33.84
CA GLN A 6 -22.66 10.87 -32.90
C GLN A 6 -23.99 10.25 -32.45
N ASP A 7 -24.20 10.21 -31.14
CA ASP A 7 -25.46 10.01 -30.42
C ASP A 7 -26.41 8.92 -30.94
N ARG A 8 -26.28 7.71 -30.36
CA ARG A 8 -27.39 6.81 -29.98
C ARG A 8 -26.82 5.53 -29.35
N VAL A 9 -27.40 5.13 -28.21
CA VAL A 9 -27.22 3.84 -27.53
C VAL A 9 -26.95 2.71 -28.54
N LEU A 10 -25.75 2.12 -28.49
CA LEU A 10 -25.42 0.91 -29.27
C LEU A 10 -26.15 -0.30 -28.66
N LYS A 11 -27.45 -0.46 -28.98
CA LYS A 11 -28.10 -1.78 -28.97
C LYS A 11 -27.80 -2.48 -30.29
N LYS A 12 -26.54 -2.90 -30.50
CA LYS A 12 -26.19 -3.73 -31.66
C LYS A 12 -26.37 -5.20 -31.26
N GLU A 13 -27.53 -5.77 -31.54
CA GLU A 13 -27.80 -7.21 -31.38
C GLU A 13 -27.09 -8.11 -32.43
N GLY A 14 -26.08 -7.59 -33.12
CA GLY A 14 -25.29 -8.32 -34.11
C GLY A 14 -23.98 -8.82 -33.53
N ARG A 15 -23.71 -10.13 -33.62
CA ARG A 15 -22.38 -10.70 -33.38
C ARG A 15 -21.44 -10.24 -34.49
N MET A 16 -20.34 -9.59 -34.14
CA MET A 16 -19.34 -9.14 -35.13
C MET A 16 -18.12 -10.07 -35.11
N CYS A 17 -17.62 -10.41 -36.30
CA CYS A 17 -16.31 -11.05 -36.47
C CYS A 17 -15.39 -10.04 -37.18
N LEU A 18 -14.34 -9.61 -36.49
CA LEU A 18 -13.48 -8.50 -36.88
C LEU A 18 -12.03 -9.01 -36.98
N ILE A 19 -11.44 -8.96 -38.18
CA ILE A 19 -10.16 -9.63 -38.48
C ILE A 19 -9.14 -8.61 -38.99
N ALA A 20 -7.93 -8.66 -38.44
CA ALA A 20 -6.73 -7.97 -38.92
C ALA A 20 -6.85 -6.43 -39.02
N LEU A 21 -7.62 -5.82 -38.11
CA LEU A 21 -7.81 -4.38 -38.03
C LEU A 21 -6.61 -3.69 -37.36
N LYS A 22 -6.37 -2.43 -37.72
CA LYS A 22 -5.35 -1.57 -37.11
C LYS A 22 -6.00 -0.61 -36.12
N GLY A 23 -5.40 -0.43 -34.95
CA GLY A 23 -5.97 0.36 -33.84
C GLY A 23 -6.98 -0.40 -33.00
N GLY A 24 -7.67 0.32 -32.11
CA GLY A 24 -8.77 -0.16 -31.28
C GLY A 24 -9.92 -0.66 -32.13
N VAL A 25 -10.44 -1.85 -31.81
CA VAL A 25 -11.40 -2.53 -32.69
C VAL A 25 -12.86 -2.25 -32.32
N ILE A 26 -13.23 -2.52 -31.08
CA ILE A 26 -14.51 -2.11 -30.51
C ILE A 26 -14.17 -1.18 -29.35
N PHE A 27 -14.40 0.12 -29.51
CA PHE A 27 -14.05 1.10 -28.48
C PHE A 27 -15.22 2.01 -28.11
N LEU A 28 -15.22 2.40 -26.84
CA LEU A 28 -15.96 3.55 -26.31
C LEU A 28 -14.92 4.67 -26.17
N GLU A 29 -15.22 5.88 -26.61
CA GLU A 29 -14.18 6.90 -26.86
C GLU A 29 -14.02 7.84 -25.67
N ASP A 30 -15.10 8.48 -25.26
CA ASP A 30 -15.03 9.67 -24.40
C ASP A 30 -15.23 9.35 -22.92
N GLY A 31 -15.74 8.15 -22.58
CA GLY A 31 -15.97 7.72 -21.21
C GLY A 31 -17.32 8.12 -20.65
N VAL A 32 -18.23 8.65 -21.47
CA VAL A 32 -19.64 8.94 -21.10
C VAL A 32 -20.61 7.90 -21.67
N GLU A 33 -20.12 7.00 -22.51
CA GLU A 33 -20.91 5.95 -23.14
C GLU A 33 -21.20 4.83 -22.14
N VAL A 34 -22.42 4.82 -21.60
CA VAL A 34 -22.89 3.85 -20.61
C VAL A 34 -24.03 2.98 -21.11
N GLY A 35 -24.24 1.84 -20.47
CA GLY A 35 -25.36 0.94 -20.75
C GLY A 35 -25.27 0.20 -22.09
N ASN A 36 -24.12 0.25 -22.76
CA ASN A 36 -23.89 -0.49 -24.00
C ASN A 36 -23.74 -1.98 -23.72
N VAL A 37 -24.07 -2.80 -24.71
CA VAL A 37 -23.94 -4.27 -24.64
C VAL A 37 -23.03 -4.76 -25.76
N LEU A 38 -21.82 -5.17 -25.39
CA LEU A 38 -20.84 -5.81 -26.27
C LEU A 38 -20.88 -7.31 -26.01
N ARG A 39 -21.65 -8.03 -26.82
CA ARG A 39 -21.92 -9.46 -26.60
C ARG A 39 -21.60 -10.31 -27.82
N GLY A 40 -20.89 -11.43 -27.61
CA GLY A 40 -20.74 -12.45 -28.65
C GLY A 40 -19.86 -12.03 -29.83
N ASN A 41 -18.94 -11.08 -29.63
CA ASN A 41 -18.04 -10.61 -30.66
C ASN A 41 -16.76 -11.47 -30.71
N LEU A 42 -16.18 -11.59 -31.90
CA LEU A 42 -14.88 -12.19 -32.14
C LEU A 42 -13.95 -11.15 -32.75
N ALA A 43 -12.84 -10.87 -32.09
CA ALA A 43 -11.78 -10.01 -32.61
C ALA A 43 -10.49 -10.82 -32.81
N VAL A 44 -9.91 -10.74 -34.00
CA VAL A 44 -8.77 -11.56 -34.40
C VAL A 44 -7.65 -10.71 -35.00
N PHE A 45 -6.41 -10.92 -34.54
CA PHE A 45 -5.20 -10.25 -35.04
C PHE A 45 -5.26 -8.71 -35.01
N VAL A 46 -5.53 -8.13 -33.84
CA VAL A 46 -5.49 -6.66 -33.67
C VAL A 46 -4.07 -6.13 -33.83
N LYS A 47 -3.88 -5.11 -34.67
CA LYS A 47 -2.55 -4.57 -35.03
C LYS A 47 -2.37 -3.13 -34.57
N THR A 48 -1.13 -2.78 -34.22
CA THR A 48 -0.74 -1.39 -33.92
C THR A 48 -0.94 -0.48 -35.14
N SER A 49 -1.27 0.79 -34.89
CA SER A 49 -1.38 1.84 -35.88
C SER A 49 -0.66 3.09 -35.38
N SER A 50 0.20 3.67 -36.21
CA SER A 50 0.82 4.98 -35.94
C SER A 50 0.15 6.12 -36.73
N SER A 51 -1.03 5.86 -37.29
CA SER A 51 -1.77 6.80 -38.16
C SER A 51 -3.17 7.14 -37.64
N LEU A 52 -3.49 6.69 -36.42
CA LEU A 52 -4.77 6.93 -35.76
C LEU A 52 -4.52 7.64 -34.41
N LEU A 53 -5.26 7.31 -33.35
CA LEU A 53 -5.08 7.90 -32.01
C LEU A 53 -3.76 7.45 -31.37
N ASN A 54 -3.30 8.18 -30.34
CA ASN A 54 -2.09 7.80 -29.60
C ASN A 54 -2.25 6.40 -28.96
N GLU A 55 -3.45 6.08 -28.48
CA GLU A 55 -3.84 4.80 -27.92
C GLU A 55 -3.72 3.65 -28.92
N ASP A 56 -3.80 3.93 -30.23
CA ASP A 56 -3.68 2.91 -31.29
C ASP A 56 -2.24 2.41 -31.50
N LEU A 57 -1.27 3.04 -30.84
CA LEU A 57 0.08 2.49 -30.69
C LEU A 57 0.06 1.22 -29.84
N THR A 58 -0.80 1.18 -28.81
CA THR A 58 -1.02 0.05 -27.88
C THR A 58 -2.48 -0.42 -27.93
N PRO A 59 -2.95 -0.97 -29.07
CA PRO A 59 -4.37 -1.18 -29.31
C PRO A 59 -4.95 -2.31 -28.45
N ALA A 60 -6.25 -2.19 -28.16
CA ALA A 60 -7.07 -3.24 -27.56
C ALA A 60 -8.15 -3.74 -28.54
N ALA A 61 -8.49 -5.02 -28.44
CA ALA A 61 -9.63 -5.56 -29.20
C ALA A 61 -10.96 -4.99 -28.69
N ILE A 62 -11.13 -4.90 -27.38
CA ILE A 62 -12.23 -4.17 -26.76
C ILE A 62 -11.66 -3.13 -25.81
N TRP A 63 -11.98 -1.86 -26.06
CA TRP A 63 -11.56 -0.73 -25.26
C TRP A 63 -12.79 -0.08 -24.61
N ALA A 64 -12.87 -0.18 -23.29
CA ALA A 64 -13.93 0.42 -22.48
C ALA A 64 -13.37 1.61 -21.68
N THR A 65 -13.77 2.82 -22.02
CA THR A 65 -13.47 4.04 -21.26
C THR A 65 -14.44 4.29 -20.11
N ASN A 66 -15.57 3.57 -20.10
CA ASN A 66 -16.54 3.57 -19.01
C ASN A 66 -16.87 2.13 -18.58
N PRO A 67 -16.80 1.80 -17.29
CA PRO A 67 -17.01 0.45 -16.80
C PRO A 67 -18.49 0.09 -16.68
N TYR A 68 -19.41 1.06 -16.78
CA TYR A 68 -20.85 0.85 -16.67
C TYR A 68 -21.47 0.35 -17.98
N ASN A 69 -20.85 -0.69 -18.55
CA ASN A 69 -21.24 -1.36 -19.79
C ASN A 69 -21.22 -2.88 -19.59
N ILE A 70 -21.95 -3.61 -20.44
CA ILE A 70 -22.02 -5.08 -20.40
C ILE A 70 -21.08 -5.63 -21.47
N ILE A 71 -20.01 -6.31 -21.06
CA ILE A 71 -19.04 -6.98 -21.94
C ILE A 71 -19.07 -8.47 -21.62
N GLU A 72 -19.67 -9.29 -22.49
CA GLU A 72 -19.81 -10.72 -22.20
C GLU A 72 -19.81 -11.64 -23.42
N ASN A 73 -19.38 -12.89 -23.22
CA ASN A 73 -19.33 -13.90 -24.27
C ASN A 73 -18.49 -13.48 -25.49
N ASN A 74 -17.52 -12.58 -25.33
CA ASN A 74 -16.62 -12.17 -26.41
C ASN A 74 -15.37 -13.03 -26.42
N ALA A 75 -14.78 -13.17 -27.61
CA ALA A 75 -13.52 -13.86 -27.81
C ALA A 75 -12.51 -12.95 -28.51
N VAL A 76 -11.29 -12.89 -27.97
CA VAL A 76 -10.17 -12.20 -28.59
C VAL A 76 -9.07 -13.21 -28.88
N ALA A 77 -8.61 -13.27 -30.13
CA ALA A 77 -7.64 -14.24 -30.61
C ALA A 77 -6.52 -13.55 -31.39
N GLY A 78 -5.37 -13.37 -30.76
CA GLY A 78 -4.21 -12.74 -31.40
C GLY A 78 -4.30 -11.21 -31.41
N GLY A 79 -3.21 -10.56 -31.01
CA GLY A 79 -3.10 -9.11 -31.08
C GLY A 79 -1.70 -8.65 -30.70
N THR A 80 -1.30 -7.44 -31.12
CA THR A 80 0.04 -6.93 -30.78
C THR A 80 0.17 -6.56 -29.31
N HIS A 81 -0.91 -6.10 -28.65
CA HIS A 81 -0.85 -5.60 -27.28
C HIS A 81 -1.97 -6.15 -26.38
N LEU A 82 -3.18 -5.57 -26.44
CA LEU A 82 -4.21 -5.80 -25.41
C LEU A 82 -5.40 -6.58 -25.95
N GLY A 83 -6.00 -7.43 -25.10
CA GLY A 83 -7.31 -8.01 -25.41
C GLY A 83 -8.44 -7.07 -25.04
N TYR A 84 -8.62 -6.88 -23.73
CA TYR A 84 -9.60 -5.96 -23.16
C TYR A 84 -8.87 -4.87 -22.40
N TRP A 85 -9.22 -3.60 -22.64
CA TRP A 85 -8.67 -2.47 -21.90
C TRP A 85 -9.79 -1.65 -21.26
N TYR A 86 -9.83 -1.68 -19.93
CA TYR A 86 -10.64 -0.78 -19.11
C TYR A 86 -9.80 0.46 -18.78
N ARG A 87 -9.99 1.53 -19.57
CA ARG A 87 -9.24 2.78 -19.51
C ARG A 87 -10.08 3.91 -18.93
N MET A 88 -10.38 3.81 -17.65
CA MET A 88 -11.13 4.85 -16.98
C MET A 88 -10.23 6.03 -16.62
N LEU A 89 -10.66 7.22 -17.00
CA LEU A 89 -10.01 8.48 -16.65
C LEU A 89 -10.72 9.18 -15.48
N ASP A 90 -10.09 10.22 -14.95
CA ASP A 90 -10.66 11.11 -13.94
C ASP A 90 -11.89 11.87 -14.43
N THR A 91 -11.84 12.31 -15.68
CA THR A 91 -12.89 13.05 -16.38
C THR A 91 -13.06 12.44 -17.77
N PRO A 92 -14.19 12.68 -18.46
CA PRO A 92 -14.33 12.35 -19.86
C PRO A 92 -13.20 12.96 -20.71
N ASP A 93 -12.90 12.31 -21.82
CA ASP A 93 -12.00 12.84 -22.85
C ASP A 93 -12.81 13.57 -23.94
N GLY A 94 -12.10 14.12 -24.93
CA GLY A 94 -12.72 14.64 -26.14
C GLY A 94 -13.71 15.79 -25.90
N PRO A 95 -14.67 16.00 -26.83
CA PRO A 95 -15.72 17.00 -26.68
C PRO A 95 -16.58 16.82 -25.43
N SER A 96 -16.71 15.59 -24.93
CA SER A 96 -17.51 15.26 -23.75
C SER A 96 -16.99 15.89 -22.45
N PHE A 97 -15.69 16.21 -22.36
CA PHE A 97 -15.11 16.88 -21.18
C PHE A 97 -15.86 18.17 -20.81
N ALA A 98 -16.16 19.02 -21.79
CA ALA A 98 -16.84 20.29 -21.57
C ALA A 98 -18.36 20.12 -21.37
N MET A 99 -18.95 19.06 -21.91
CA MET A 99 -20.40 18.80 -21.83
C MET A 99 -20.82 18.17 -20.50
N TYR A 100 -19.94 17.39 -19.88
CA TYR A 100 -20.23 16.65 -18.65
C TYR A 100 -19.24 17.00 -17.51
N PRO A 101 -19.19 18.27 -17.08
CA PRO A 101 -18.32 18.67 -15.98
C PRO A 101 -18.76 17.95 -14.70
N GLY A 102 -17.84 17.22 -14.07
CA GLY A 102 -18.13 16.45 -12.86
C GLY A 102 -18.63 15.03 -13.09
N TYR A 103 -18.51 14.50 -14.32
CA TYR A 103 -18.60 13.06 -14.56
C TYR A 103 -17.24 12.41 -14.30
N CYS A 104 -17.22 11.28 -13.57
CA CYS A 104 -16.00 10.55 -13.22
C CYS A 104 -16.09 9.10 -13.69
N PRO A 105 -15.55 8.75 -14.88
CA PRO A 105 -15.59 7.39 -15.41
C PRO A 105 -15.00 6.35 -14.44
N TYR A 106 -13.90 6.67 -13.75
CA TYR A 106 -13.24 5.75 -12.81
C TYR A 106 -14.02 5.45 -11.52
N ARG A 107 -15.08 6.22 -11.22
CA ARG A 107 -15.95 5.96 -10.07
C ARG A 107 -17.26 5.27 -10.42
N GLN A 108 -17.56 5.13 -11.72
CA GLN A 108 -18.82 4.56 -12.16
C GLN A 108 -18.99 3.12 -11.65
N PRO A 109 -20.23 2.73 -11.28
CA PRO A 109 -20.55 1.35 -10.97
C PRO A 109 -20.15 0.41 -12.11
N PHE A 110 -19.81 -0.82 -11.77
CA PHE A 110 -19.45 -1.82 -12.76
C PHE A 110 -20.69 -2.37 -13.45
N GLY A 111 -20.67 -2.44 -14.78
CA GLY A 111 -21.76 -3.04 -15.55
C GLY A 111 -21.75 -4.56 -15.45
N ARG A 112 -21.02 -5.22 -16.34
CA ARG A 112 -20.82 -6.69 -16.30
C ARG A 112 -19.62 -7.09 -17.14
N PHE A 113 -18.81 -8.01 -16.62
CA PHE A 113 -17.83 -8.77 -17.40
C PHE A 113 -18.04 -10.26 -17.15
N PHE A 114 -18.50 -10.99 -18.17
CA PHE A 114 -18.89 -12.39 -18.00
C PHE A 114 -18.49 -13.27 -19.18
N ASN A 115 -17.84 -14.41 -18.90
CA ASN A 115 -17.56 -15.46 -19.88
C ASN A 115 -16.85 -14.95 -21.14
N ASN A 116 -15.83 -14.11 -20.96
CA ASN A 116 -15.00 -13.61 -22.05
C ASN A 116 -13.71 -14.43 -22.14
N SER A 117 -13.21 -14.63 -23.36
CA SER A 117 -11.92 -15.28 -23.61
C SER A 117 -10.92 -14.35 -24.29
N VAL A 118 -9.64 -14.49 -23.97
CA VAL A 118 -8.55 -13.78 -24.64
C VAL A 118 -7.30 -14.63 -24.71
N HIS A 119 -6.68 -14.69 -25.89
CA HIS A 119 -5.40 -15.35 -26.02
C HIS A 119 -4.49 -14.80 -27.09
N SER A 120 -3.21 -15.14 -26.97
CA SER A 120 -2.17 -14.83 -27.96
C SER A 120 -2.02 -13.33 -28.23
N VAL A 121 -2.32 -12.47 -27.24
CA VAL A 121 -2.03 -11.03 -27.31
C VAL A 121 -0.63 -10.75 -26.78
N GLY A 122 0.07 -9.80 -27.40
CA GLY A 122 1.49 -9.56 -27.12
C GLY A 122 1.77 -8.97 -25.73
N LEU A 123 0.78 -8.36 -25.06
CA LEU A 123 0.88 -7.84 -23.71
C LEU A 123 -0.18 -8.47 -22.79
N VAL A 124 -1.18 -7.71 -22.36
CA VAL A 124 -2.10 -8.12 -21.29
C VAL A 124 -3.44 -8.57 -21.86
N GLY A 125 -3.95 -9.71 -21.40
CA GLY A 125 -5.26 -10.23 -21.78
C GLY A 125 -6.39 -9.27 -21.39
N VAL A 126 -6.48 -8.93 -20.10
CA VAL A 126 -7.38 -7.89 -19.57
C VAL A 126 -6.57 -6.87 -18.77
N TRP A 127 -6.63 -5.60 -19.14
CA TRP A 127 -5.90 -4.54 -18.46
C TRP A 127 -6.84 -3.49 -17.90
N ILE A 128 -6.75 -3.22 -16.60
CA ILE A 128 -7.42 -2.08 -15.94
C ILE A 128 -6.34 -1.05 -15.62
N PHE A 129 -6.29 0.01 -16.41
CA PHE A 129 -5.27 1.06 -16.31
C PHE A 129 -5.79 2.34 -16.97
N PRO A 130 -5.63 3.54 -16.37
CA PRO A 130 -4.71 3.84 -15.27
C PRO A 130 -5.22 3.49 -13.88
N LYS A 131 -6.53 3.54 -13.64
CA LYS A 131 -7.13 3.31 -12.32
C LYS A 131 -8.60 2.94 -12.39
N TYR A 132 -9.12 2.35 -11.32
CA TYR A 132 -10.55 2.11 -11.15
C TYR A 132 -10.94 2.01 -9.67
N SER A 133 -11.83 2.87 -9.20
CA SER A 133 -12.32 2.84 -7.83
C SER A 133 -13.84 3.00 -7.81
N PRO A 134 -14.59 1.92 -8.13
CA PRO A 134 -16.03 1.98 -8.29
C PRO A 134 -16.75 2.36 -7.00
N THR A 135 -17.81 3.16 -7.15
CA THR A 135 -18.65 3.63 -6.04
C THR A 135 -20.13 3.39 -6.34
N MET A 136 -20.94 3.17 -5.30
CA MET A 136 -22.38 2.89 -5.42
C MET A 136 -23.14 3.93 -6.26
N GLY A 137 -22.73 5.21 -6.20
CA GLY A 137 -23.42 6.31 -6.89
C GLY A 137 -22.71 6.85 -8.13
N GLY A 138 -21.50 6.41 -8.45
CA GLY A 138 -20.74 6.88 -9.63
C GLY A 138 -20.28 8.34 -9.60
N SER A 139 -20.73 9.16 -8.65
CA SER A 139 -20.36 10.56 -8.54
C SER A 139 -18.90 10.75 -8.14
N CYS A 140 -18.27 11.82 -8.64
CA CYS A 140 -16.93 12.28 -8.26
C CYS A 140 -16.74 12.54 -6.75
N THR A 141 -17.83 12.72 -6.01
CA THR A 141 -17.82 12.99 -4.56
C THR A 141 -18.38 11.84 -3.72
N ASN A 142 -18.98 10.83 -4.35
CA ASN A 142 -19.45 9.66 -3.63
C ASN A 142 -18.24 8.79 -3.31
N ASP A 143 -18.09 8.42 -2.05
CA ASP A 143 -16.96 7.61 -1.61
C ASP A 143 -17.39 6.28 -0.96
N ALA A 144 -18.59 5.78 -1.26
CA ALA A 144 -19.06 4.46 -0.83
C ALA A 144 -18.64 3.40 -1.88
N PRO A 145 -17.63 2.54 -1.59
CA PRO A 145 -17.12 1.59 -2.57
C PRO A 145 -18.18 0.59 -3.00
N THR A 146 -18.08 0.10 -4.24
CA THR A 146 -18.85 -1.06 -4.71
C THR A 146 -17.93 -2.05 -5.41
N GLN A 147 -18.27 -3.33 -5.39
CA GLN A 147 -17.44 -4.37 -6.00
C GLN A 147 -17.61 -4.40 -7.53
N ALA A 148 -16.50 -4.59 -8.25
CA ALA A 148 -16.48 -4.87 -9.68
C ALA A 148 -16.05 -6.33 -9.91
N VAL A 149 -16.94 -7.15 -10.45
CA VAL A 149 -16.74 -8.61 -10.59
C VAL A 149 -16.44 -8.98 -12.04
N PHE A 150 -15.22 -9.42 -12.30
CA PHE A 150 -14.79 -10.03 -13.55
C PHE A 150 -14.96 -11.55 -13.45
N GLU A 151 -16.03 -12.06 -14.04
CA GLU A 151 -16.44 -13.46 -13.87
C GLU A 151 -16.22 -14.30 -15.14
N GLY A 152 -15.71 -15.52 -14.97
CA GLY A 152 -15.63 -16.50 -16.05
C GLY A 152 -14.58 -16.14 -17.11
N LEU A 153 -13.53 -15.40 -16.75
CA LEU A 153 -12.45 -15.08 -17.67
C LEU A 153 -11.66 -16.35 -18.03
N ILE A 154 -11.47 -16.58 -19.33
CA ILE A 154 -10.52 -17.57 -19.84
C ILE A 154 -9.38 -16.83 -20.54
N SER A 155 -8.15 -16.90 -20.01
CA SER A 155 -7.02 -16.14 -20.54
C SER A 155 -5.74 -16.96 -20.66
N TRP A 156 -5.17 -17.04 -21.86
CA TRP A 156 -3.97 -17.82 -22.10
C TRP A 156 -3.02 -17.32 -23.17
N LYS A 157 -1.75 -17.77 -23.14
CA LYS A 157 -0.73 -17.42 -24.14
C LYS A 157 -0.58 -15.92 -24.36
N ASN A 158 -0.86 -15.12 -23.35
CA ASN A 158 -0.61 -13.68 -23.33
C ASN A 158 0.73 -13.42 -22.61
N PHE A 159 1.25 -12.19 -22.62
CA PHE A 159 2.36 -11.85 -21.72
C PHE A 159 1.90 -11.92 -20.26
N LYS A 160 0.80 -11.24 -19.94
CA LYS A 160 0.07 -11.38 -18.68
C LYS A 160 -1.39 -11.75 -18.93
N GLY A 161 -1.97 -12.61 -18.09
CA GLY A 161 -3.37 -12.99 -18.24
C GLY A 161 -4.32 -11.82 -17.95
N MET A 162 -4.24 -11.26 -16.75
CA MET A 162 -4.94 -10.04 -16.37
C MET A 162 -4.10 -9.19 -15.42
N GLU A 163 -4.17 -7.87 -15.59
CA GLU A 163 -3.53 -6.90 -14.71
C GLU A 163 -4.47 -5.75 -14.37
N TRP A 164 -4.49 -5.35 -13.10
CA TRP A 164 -5.19 -4.13 -12.68
C TRP A 164 -4.27 -3.24 -11.85
N VAL A 165 -4.32 -1.95 -12.17
CA VAL A 165 -3.43 -0.91 -11.67
C VAL A 165 -4.22 0.16 -10.95
N MET A 166 -3.75 0.58 -9.76
CA MET A 166 -4.39 1.61 -8.93
C MET A 166 -5.92 1.42 -8.84
N SER A 167 -6.32 0.18 -8.59
CA SER A 167 -7.72 -0.23 -8.68
C SER A 167 -8.17 -0.95 -7.43
N SER A 168 -9.26 -0.47 -6.84
CA SER A 168 -9.87 -1.00 -5.63
C SER A 168 -11.13 -1.83 -5.92
N THR A 169 -11.49 -2.71 -4.99
CA THR A 169 -12.72 -3.52 -5.00
C THR A 169 -12.93 -4.36 -6.27
N ILE A 170 -11.82 -4.84 -6.85
CA ILE A 170 -11.81 -5.70 -8.05
C ILE A 170 -11.84 -7.18 -7.63
N GLN A 171 -12.90 -7.90 -8.03
CA GLN A 171 -13.00 -9.33 -7.84
C GLN A 171 -12.80 -10.08 -9.14
N ILE A 172 -11.90 -11.07 -9.13
CA ILE A 172 -11.76 -12.08 -10.17
C ILE A 172 -12.42 -13.36 -9.68
N LYS A 173 -13.40 -13.87 -10.43
CA LYS A 173 -14.20 -15.02 -10.01
C LYS A 173 -14.33 -16.05 -11.13
N ASN A 174 -14.24 -17.33 -10.80
CA ASN A 174 -14.44 -18.43 -11.77
C ASN A 174 -13.51 -18.32 -12.99
N ALA A 175 -12.27 -17.85 -12.81
CA ALA A 175 -11.34 -17.64 -13.90
C ALA A 175 -10.50 -18.88 -14.19
N LEU A 176 -10.19 -19.11 -15.46
CA LEU A 176 -9.24 -20.10 -15.94
C LEU A 176 -8.09 -19.39 -16.66
N ILE A 177 -6.92 -19.35 -16.03
CA ILE A 177 -5.76 -18.61 -16.50
C ILE A 177 -4.61 -19.59 -16.73
N PHE A 178 -4.02 -19.62 -17.93
CA PHE A 178 -2.98 -20.60 -18.22
C PHE A 178 -1.97 -20.17 -19.26
N ASP A 179 -0.77 -20.76 -19.24
CA ASP A 179 0.27 -20.60 -20.27
C ASP A 179 0.62 -19.13 -20.61
N ASN A 180 0.61 -18.22 -19.63
CA ASN A 180 1.01 -16.83 -19.86
C ASN A 180 2.53 -16.68 -19.66
N ASN A 181 3.19 -15.76 -20.38
CA ASN A 181 4.65 -15.71 -20.40
C ASN A 181 5.26 -15.16 -19.10
N ASP A 182 4.62 -14.18 -18.46
CA ASP A 182 5.15 -13.48 -17.28
C ASP A 182 4.32 -13.79 -16.03
N ALA A 183 3.04 -13.44 -16.04
CA ALA A 183 2.14 -13.68 -14.91
C ALA A 183 0.73 -14.11 -15.33
N GLY A 184 0.10 -14.96 -14.52
CA GLY A 184 -1.32 -15.27 -14.66
C GLY A 184 -2.17 -14.03 -14.33
N LEU A 185 -2.14 -13.63 -13.06
CA LEU A 185 -2.81 -12.43 -12.55
C LEU A 185 -1.78 -11.49 -11.92
N SER A 186 -1.92 -10.19 -12.15
CA SER A 186 -1.06 -9.16 -11.59
C SER A 186 -1.89 -8.05 -10.94
N CYS A 187 -1.79 -7.93 -9.62
CA CYS A 187 -2.36 -6.81 -8.90
C CYS A 187 -1.25 -5.80 -8.60
N VAL A 188 -1.36 -4.58 -9.12
CA VAL A 188 -0.32 -3.57 -8.85
C VAL A 188 -0.54 -2.87 -7.51
N THR A 189 -1.65 -2.16 -7.32
CA THR A 189 -1.97 -1.48 -6.03
C THR A 189 -3.46 -1.21 -5.94
N ALA A 190 -4.02 -1.28 -4.73
CA ALA A 190 -5.45 -1.05 -4.47
C ALA A 190 -5.75 0.42 -4.19
N ILE A 191 -4.84 1.13 -3.50
CA ILE A 191 -4.97 2.54 -3.18
C ILE A 191 -4.29 3.36 -4.28
N ASN A 192 -5.04 4.31 -4.86
CA ASN A 192 -4.48 5.38 -5.68
C ASN A 192 -3.92 6.49 -4.77
N ASP A 193 -3.04 7.33 -5.31
CA ASP A 193 -2.44 8.49 -4.63
C ASP A 193 -3.45 9.57 -4.18
N GLN A 194 -4.75 9.37 -4.46
CA GLN A 194 -5.85 10.31 -4.23
C GLN A 194 -6.94 9.74 -3.31
N ALA A 195 -6.65 8.72 -2.48
CA ALA A 195 -7.67 8.14 -1.60
C ALA A 195 -8.10 9.14 -0.49
N THR A 196 -9.04 10.00 -0.82
CA THR A 196 -9.71 10.94 0.10
C THR A 196 -10.62 10.21 1.10
N ASN A 197 -10.91 8.93 0.88
CA ASN A 197 -11.78 8.12 1.75
C ASN A 197 -11.24 6.71 2.07
N LEU A 198 -9.99 6.66 2.55
CA LEU A 198 -9.38 5.43 3.06
C LEU A 198 -10.26 4.63 4.04
N PRO A 199 -11.01 5.25 4.99
CA PRO A 199 -11.80 4.47 5.96
C PRO A 199 -12.88 3.58 5.33
N ASN A 200 -13.65 4.07 4.36
CA ASN A 200 -14.66 3.24 3.71
C ASN A 200 -14.04 2.13 2.85
N LEU A 201 -12.88 2.41 2.24
CA LEU A 201 -12.16 1.42 1.45
C LEU A 201 -11.58 0.31 2.35
N GLU A 202 -10.97 0.67 3.48
CA GLU A 202 -10.45 -0.28 4.48
C GLU A 202 -11.52 -1.22 5.00
N ALA A 203 -12.77 -0.77 5.14
CA ALA A 203 -13.89 -1.63 5.53
C ALA A 203 -14.19 -2.76 4.53
N THR A 204 -13.71 -2.65 3.28
CA THR A 204 -13.87 -3.70 2.26
C THR A 204 -12.72 -4.70 2.22
N PHE A 205 -11.60 -4.40 2.86
CA PHE A 205 -10.38 -5.20 2.75
C PHE A 205 -10.56 -6.61 3.29
N TYR A 206 -9.96 -7.58 2.60
CA TYR A 206 -10.01 -8.99 2.96
C TYR A 206 -11.44 -9.58 3.01
N ASN A 207 -12.40 -8.96 2.32
CA ASN A 207 -13.77 -9.42 2.24
C ASN A 207 -14.11 -9.81 0.80
N GLU A 208 -14.53 -11.06 0.60
CA GLU A 208 -14.86 -11.57 -0.73
C GLU A 208 -16.08 -10.88 -1.37
N ASN A 209 -17.00 -10.30 -0.61
CA ASN A 209 -18.25 -9.75 -1.17
C ASN A 209 -18.16 -8.25 -1.47
N THR A 210 -17.12 -7.58 -0.98
CA THR A 210 -17.00 -6.12 -1.08
C THR A 210 -15.62 -5.67 -1.54
N GLY A 211 -14.57 -6.45 -1.27
CA GLY A 211 -13.17 -6.09 -1.47
C GLY A 211 -12.55 -6.65 -2.74
N SER A 212 -11.27 -6.33 -2.92
CA SER A 212 -10.45 -6.91 -3.97
C SER A 212 -10.15 -8.37 -3.65
N SER A 213 -10.46 -9.28 -4.58
CA SER A 213 -10.32 -10.71 -4.33
C SER A 213 -10.07 -11.53 -5.60
N VAL A 214 -9.40 -12.67 -5.45
CA VAL A 214 -9.32 -13.73 -6.46
C VAL A 214 -9.96 -14.96 -5.87
N ILE A 215 -11.09 -15.40 -6.43
CA ILE A 215 -11.89 -16.48 -5.88
C ILE A 215 -12.27 -17.54 -6.91
N ASP A 216 -12.40 -18.78 -6.45
CA ASP A 216 -12.93 -19.91 -7.23
C ASP A 216 -12.25 -20.09 -8.60
N SER A 217 -10.93 -19.92 -8.66
CA SER A 217 -10.18 -19.80 -9.92
C SER A 217 -9.08 -20.85 -10.06
N ILE A 218 -8.72 -21.17 -11.31
CA ILE A 218 -7.68 -22.13 -11.66
C ILE A 218 -6.59 -21.40 -12.43
N ILE A 219 -5.34 -21.56 -11.97
CA ILE A 219 -4.16 -20.97 -12.58
C ILE A 219 -3.17 -22.09 -12.92
N ILE A 220 -2.86 -22.23 -14.21
CA ILE A 220 -1.99 -23.30 -14.73
C ILE A 220 -0.74 -22.67 -15.33
N GLY A 221 0.44 -22.98 -14.78
CA GLY A 221 1.70 -22.43 -15.27
C GLY A 221 2.06 -22.92 -16.67
N ASP A 222 1.88 -24.22 -16.88
CA ASP A 222 2.12 -24.93 -18.14
C ASP A 222 1.12 -26.08 -18.32
N LEU A 223 0.27 -26.01 -19.35
CA LEU A 223 -0.66 -27.08 -19.73
C LEU A 223 0.04 -28.31 -20.34
N GLY A 224 1.30 -28.19 -20.75
CA GLY A 224 2.09 -29.26 -21.38
C GLY A 224 1.76 -29.49 -22.86
N VAL A 225 1.06 -28.54 -23.50
CA VAL A 225 0.53 -28.71 -24.87
C VAL A 225 1.48 -28.14 -25.94
N SER A 226 2.35 -27.17 -25.61
CA SER A 226 3.29 -26.63 -26.59
C SER A 226 4.60 -27.43 -26.62
N GLY A 227 4.89 -28.06 -27.76
CA GLY A 227 6.15 -28.78 -28.02
C GLY A 227 7.42 -27.92 -28.10
N ALA A 228 7.41 -26.70 -27.54
CA ALA A 228 8.57 -25.83 -27.36
C ALA A 228 8.77 -25.58 -25.86
N PRO A 229 9.99 -25.32 -25.38
CA PRO A 229 10.21 -24.91 -23.99
C PRO A 229 9.42 -23.62 -23.77
N ILE A 230 8.32 -23.70 -23.03
CA ILE A 230 7.61 -22.51 -22.58
C ILE A 230 8.59 -21.82 -21.63
N VAL A 231 8.88 -20.53 -21.86
CA VAL A 231 9.40 -19.70 -20.78
C VAL A 231 8.29 -19.73 -19.74
N PRO A 232 8.45 -20.48 -18.65
CA PRO A 232 7.31 -20.86 -17.84
C PRO A 232 6.76 -19.61 -17.16
N THR A 233 5.44 -19.54 -16.98
CA THR A 233 4.78 -18.44 -16.25
C THR A 233 5.58 -18.15 -14.99
N THR A 234 6.22 -16.97 -14.91
CA THR A 234 7.10 -16.62 -13.79
C THR A 234 6.30 -16.62 -12.48
N ALA A 235 5.07 -16.12 -12.50
CA ALA A 235 4.20 -16.06 -11.33
C ALA A 235 2.73 -16.42 -11.64
N GLY A 236 2.10 -17.29 -10.84
CA GLY A 236 0.66 -17.51 -10.92
C GLY A 236 -0.13 -16.23 -10.59
N ILE A 237 0.11 -15.69 -9.40
CA ILE A 237 -0.42 -14.40 -8.92
C ILE A 237 0.75 -13.53 -8.44
N VAL A 238 0.89 -12.34 -9.02
CA VAL A 238 1.66 -11.25 -8.43
C VAL A 238 0.72 -10.50 -7.48
N VAL A 239 1.01 -10.58 -6.18
CA VAL A 239 0.16 -9.97 -5.14
C VAL A 239 0.27 -8.45 -5.14
N MET A 240 -0.72 -7.81 -4.53
CA MET A 240 -0.83 -6.37 -4.53
C MET A 240 0.29 -5.69 -3.74
N TRP A 241 0.73 -4.53 -4.20
CA TRP A 241 1.54 -3.61 -3.43
C TRP A 241 0.69 -2.87 -2.38
N ASP A 242 -0.22 -3.53 -1.69
CA ASP A 242 -1.11 -2.90 -0.73
C ASP A 242 -1.70 -3.93 0.22
N ARG A 243 -2.42 -3.48 1.24
CA ARG A 243 -3.28 -4.39 2.01
C ARG A 243 -4.64 -4.56 1.34
N GLY A 244 -5.32 -5.64 1.69
CA GLY A 244 -6.73 -5.86 1.37
C GLY A 244 -7.02 -6.94 0.34
N LEU A 245 -6.00 -7.56 -0.28
CA LEU A 245 -6.21 -8.71 -1.16
C LEU A 245 -6.61 -9.95 -0.38
N LEU A 246 -7.71 -10.57 -0.80
CA LEU A 246 -8.09 -11.93 -0.43
C LEU A 246 -7.91 -12.87 -1.62
N VAL A 247 -7.23 -14.00 -1.43
CA VAL A 247 -7.13 -15.08 -2.42
C VAL A 247 -7.73 -16.34 -1.80
N ARG A 248 -8.89 -16.78 -2.30
CA ARG A 248 -9.64 -17.91 -1.73
C ARG A 248 -10.02 -18.94 -2.78
N ASN A 249 -9.89 -20.22 -2.46
CA ASN A 249 -10.33 -21.30 -3.36
C ASN A 249 -9.67 -21.20 -4.75
N VAL A 250 -8.34 -21.07 -4.76
CA VAL A 250 -7.54 -20.98 -5.99
C VAL A 250 -6.66 -22.21 -6.12
N SER A 251 -6.70 -22.83 -7.28
CA SER A 251 -5.89 -24.00 -7.60
C SER A 251 -4.73 -23.63 -8.51
N PHE A 252 -3.51 -23.90 -8.05
CA PHE A 252 -2.27 -23.72 -8.81
C PHE A 252 -1.80 -25.06 -9.36
N ILE A 253 -1.61 -25.15 -10.68
CA ILE A 253 -1.29 -26.40 -11.37
C ILE A 253 -0.07 -26.20 -12.27
N ASN A 254 0.84 -27.17 -12.29
CA ASN A 254 2.00 -27.23 -13.20
C ASN A 254 2.88 -25.96 -13.18
N LEU A 255 3.51 -25.71 -12.04
CA LEU A 255 4.61 -24.76 -11.88
C LEU A 255 5.84 -25.53 -11.35
N PRO A 256 6.42 -26.45 -12.17
CA PRO A 256 7.38 -27.44 -11.68
C PRO A 256 8.81 -26.91 -11.58
N SER A 257 9.10 -25.72 -12.14
CA SER A 257 10.45 -25.19 -12.23
C SER A 257 10.81 -24.35 -11.00
N PRO A 258 12.08 -24.37 -10.53
CA PRO A 258 12.56 -23.46 -9.50
C PRO A 258 12.47 -21.98 -9.86
N GLN A 259 12.33 -21.63 -11.14
CA GLN A 259 12.16 -20.27 -11.64
C GLN A 259 10.68 -19.82 -11.66
N THR A 260 9.75 -20.75 -11.44
CA THR A 260 8.31 -20.48 -11.38
C THR A 260 7.84 -20.44 -9.94
N GLN A 261 6.81 -19.64 -9.66
CA GLN A 261 6.15 -19.63 -8.36
C GLN A 261 4.64 -19.42 -8.48
N ALA A 262 3.86 -20.02 -7.58
CA ALA A 262 2.43 -19.77 -7.50
C ALA A 262 2.12 -18.32 -7.08
N LEU A 263 2.82 -17.84 -6.05
CA LEU A 263 2.68 -16.49 -5.51
C LEU A 263 4.00 -15.73 -5.66
N PHE A 264 3.93 -14.48 -6.06
CA PHE A 264 5.10 -13.62 -6.16
C PHE A 264 4.83 -12.25 -5.56
N GLY A 265 5.86 -11.67 -4.93
CA GLY A 265 5.77 -10.35 -4.33
C GLY A 265 5.49 -9.26 -5.37
N PRO A 266 5.00 -8.08 -4.94
CA PRO A 266 4.60 -7.02 -5.84
C PRO A 266 5.78 -6.49 -6.67
N ILE A 267 5.53 -6.19 -7.96
CA ILE A 267 6.48 -5.56 -8.88
C ILE A 267 5.77 -4.46 -9.66
N ILE A 268 6.43 -3.30 -9.75
CA ILE A 268 6.01 -2.22 -10.64
C ILE A 268 7.21 -1.79 -11.46
N ILE A 269 7.27 -2.27 -12.71
CA ILE A 269 8.35 -1.94 -13.63
C ILE A 269 8.48 -0.43 -13.77
N GLY A 270 9.70 0.09 -13.64
CA GLY A 270 10.00 1.53 -13.71
C GLY A 270 9.61 2.35 -12.48
N ARG A 271 8.95 1.76 -11.46
CA ARG A 271 8.60 2.46 -10.20
C ARG A 271 9.23 1.82 -8.97
N CYS A 272 8.98 0.52 -8.75
CA CYS A 272 9.68 -0.24 -7.72
C CYS A 272 9.84 -1.71 -8.08
N GLU A 273 11.09 -2.13 -8.25
CA GLU A 273 11.47 -3.49 -8.65
C GLU A 273 12.29 -4.21 -7.57
N VAL A 274 12.89 -3.47 -6.63
CA VAL A 274 13.78 -4.01 -5.58
C VAL A 274 13.46 -3.36 -4.23
N PHE A 275 13.43 -4.15 -3.16
CA PHE A 275 13.18 -3.72 -1.77
C PHE A 275 11.85 -2.99 -1.53
N CYS A 276 10.80 -3.40 -2.25
CA CYS A 276 9.41 -3.00 -1.99
C CYS A 276 8.59 -4.18 -1.44
N GLY A 277 7.48 -3.88 -0.77
CA GLY A 277 6.62 -4.90 -0.18
C GLY A 277 6.22 -4.57 1.26
N GLY A 278 6.15 -5.63 2.07
CA GLY A 278 5.71 -5.63 3.47
C GLY A 278 4.20 -5.63 3.60
N TRP A 279 3.49 -5.92 2.51
CA TRP A 279 2.04 -5.82 2.48
C TRP A 279 1.36 -7.15 2.75
N MET A 280 0.24 -7.07 3.47
CA MET A 280 -0.49 -8.26 3.89
C MET A 280 -1.49 -8.72 2.83
N THR A 281 -1.40 -9.99 2.43
CA THR A 281 -2.41 -10.71 1.63
C THR A 281 -2.93 -11.90 2.43
N LYS A 282 -4.24 -12.16 2.36
CA LYS A 282 -4.87 -13.31 3.02
C LYS A 282 -5.17 -14.43 2.04
N PHE A 283 -4.93 -15.66 2.50
CA PHE A 283 -5.07 -16.86 1.72
C PHE A 283 -5.92 -17.90 2.45
N SER A 284 -6.81 -18.56 1.73
CA SER A 284 -7.55 -19.73 2.21
C SER A 284 -7.96 -20.65 1.07
N GLN A 285 -8.19 -21.93 1.38
CA GLN A 285 -8.67 -22.97 0.45
C GLN A 285 -7.81 -23.12 -0.81
N LEU A 286 -6.49 -22.93 -0.70
CA LEU A 286 -5.58 -23.10 -1.82
C LEU A 286 -5.30 -24.57 -2.12
N SER A 287 -5.08 -24.89 -3.39
CA SER A 287 -4.63 -26.22 -3.81
C SER A 287 -3.42 -26.13 -4.73
N PHE A 288 -2.51 -27.10 -4.63
CA PHE A 288 -1.25 -27.11 -5.38
C PHE A 288 -1.02 -28.49 -6.00
N THR A 289 -0.98 -28.55 -7.33
CA THR A 289 -0.69 -29.79 -8.07
C THR A 289 0.54 -29.57 -8.95
N ASN A 290 1.62 -30.33 -8.73
CA ASN A 290 2.87 -30.18 -9.47
C ASN A 290 3.42 -28.73 -9.40
N VAL A 291 3.56 -28.21 -8.17
CA VAL A 291 4.07 -26.86 -7.89
C VAL A 291 5.30 -26.99 -7.00
N THR A 292 6.46 -26.59 -7.51
CA THR A 292 7.74 -26.66 -6.79
C THR A 292 7.87 -25.52 -5.79
N ASN A 293 7.58 -24.28 -6.20
CA ASN A 293 7.58 -23.12 -5.31
C ASN A 293 6.17 -22.53 -5.20
N ARG A 294 5.63 -22.50 -3.99
CA ARG A 294 4.39 -21.79 -3.65
C ARG A 294 4.62 -20.28 -3.54
N GLY A 295 5.81 -19.86 -3.14
CA GLY A 295 6.21 -18.46 -3.16
C GLY A 295 7.71 -18.25 -2.93
N ASN A 296 8.18 -17.05 -3.21
CA ASN A 296 9.57 -16.64 -3.06
C ASN A 296 9.64 -15.20 -2.53
N PHE A 297 10.25 -15.03 -1.36
CA PHE A 297 10.58 -13.69 -0.86
C PHE A 297 11.99 -13.31 -1.32
N ARG A 298 12.07 -12.21 -2.05
CA ARG A 298 13.32 -11.75 -2.69
C ARG A 298 14.25 -11.02 -1.72
N TRP A 299 13.70 -10.47 -0.65
CA TRP A 299 14.39 -9.74 0.40
C TRP A 299 13.55 -9.73 1.69
N GLN A 300 14.12 -9.19 2.77
CA GLN A 300 13.39 -8.94 4.00
C GLN A 300 12.24 -7.95 3.78
N TYR A 301 11.05 -8.31 4.26
CA TYR A 301 9.82 -7.53 4.13
C TYR A 301 9.32 -7.42 2.67
N ASP A 302 9.47 -8.49 1.88
CA ASP A 302 8.91 -8.55 0.51
C ASP A 302 7.38 -8.76 0.52
N GLY A 303 6.84 -9.46 1.52
CA GLY A 303 5.40 -9.59 1.74
C GLY A 303 5.05 -10.28 3.07
N LEU A 304 3.79 -10.12 3.47
CA LEU A 304 3.20 -10.74 4.66
C LEU A 304 2.00 -11.60 4.24
N TYR A 305 2.11 -12.92 4.32
CA TYR A 305 1.06 -13.83 3.85
C TYR A 305 0.36 -14.51 5.02
N LEU A 306 -0.91 -14.18 5.26
CA LEU A 306 -1.71 -14.86 6.28
C LEU A 306 -2.41 -16.06 5.66
N ASP A 307 -2.08 -17.25 6.15
CA ASP A 307 -2.73 -18.51 5.79
C ASP A 307 -3.83 -18.82 6.82
N GLU A 308 -5.09 -18.56 6.46
CA GLU A 308 -6.20 -18.60 7.42
C GLU A 308 -6.56 -20.05 7.81
N ASP A 309 -6.36 -21.01 6.92
CA ASP A 309 -6.83 -22.40 7.09
C ASP A 309 -5.74 -23.47 6.95
N GLY A 310 -4.50 -23.07 6.69
CA GLY A 310 -3.36 -23.98 6.56
C GLY A 310 -3.18 -24.50 5.14
N SER A 311 -4.00 -24.07 4.18
CA SER A 311 -3.87 -24.53 2.78
C SER A 311 -2.57 -24.08 2.11
N LEU A 312 -1.96 -22.96 2.56
CA LEU A 312 -0.71 -22.45 2.00
C LEU A 312 0.54 -23.07 2.65
N SER A 313 0.52 -23.31 3.95
CA SER A 313 1.70 -23.65 4.78
C SER A 313 1.57 -24.95 5.60
N ASN A 314 0.39 -25.57 5.61
CA ASN A 314 -0.04 -26.65 6.51
C ASN A 314 -0.21 -26.25 7.98
N VAL A 315 -0.19 -24.95 8.29
CA VAL A 315 -0.41 -24.42 9.64
C VAL A 315 -1.52 -23.38 9.58
N ALA A 316 -2.68 -23.68 10.16
CA ALA A 316 -3.82 -22.78 10.15
C ALA A 316 -3.57 -21.52 11.00
N GLY A 317 -3.98 -20.37 10.48
CA GLY A 317 -3.79 -19.05 11.07
C GLY A 317 -2.35 -18.55 11.04
N ALA A 318 -1.43 -19.22 10.34
CA ALA A 318 -0.02 -18.86 10.35
C ALA A 318 0.29 -17.65 9.46
N MET A 319 1.32 -16.89 9.86
CA MET A 319 1.94 -15.87 9.03
C MET A 319 3.16 -16.46 8.31
N ILE A 320 3.24 -16.25 7.01
CA ILE A 320 4.36 -16.62 6.16
C ILE A 320 5.06 -15.34 5.70
N LEU A 321 6.35 -15.23 6.01
CA LEU A 321 7.13 -14.03 5.74
C LEU A 321 8.61 -14.35 5.55
N SER A 322 9.39 -13.38 5.09
CA SER A 322 10.85 -13.51 4.98
C SER A 322 11.50 -13.62 6.36
N PRO A 323 12.50 -14.50 6.59
CA PRO A 323 13.25 -14.52 7.84
C PRO A 323 14.08 -13.25 8.03
N ASP A 324 14.07 -12.71 9.24
CA ASP A 324 14.93 -11.60 9.66
C ASP A 324 15.58 -11.87 11.02
N GLY A 325 16.38 -10.93 11.53
CA GLY A 325 17.03 -11.13 12.83
C GLY A 325 16.12 -11.09 14.06
N LEU A 326 14.86 -10.66 13.94
CA LEU A 326 13.87 -10.64 15.03
C LEU A 326 13.20 -12.00 15.25
N TRP A 327 12.92 -12.75 14.18
CA TRP A 327 12.20 -14.03 14.26
C TRP A 327 12.93 -15.24 13.67
N ASN A 328 14.04 -15.08 12.94
CA ASN A 328 14.81 -16.23 12.45
C ASN A 328 15.49 -17.02 13.59
N THR A 329 15.64 -16.41 14.76
CA THR A 329 16.14 -17.08 15.98
C THR A 329 15.01 -17.62 16.87
N SER A 330 13.74 -17.38 16.51
CA SER A 330 12.59 -17.88 17.23
C SER A 330 12.44 -19.38 17.00
N THR A 331 12.31 -20.16 18.08
CA THR A 331 11.98 -21.59 17.99
C THR A 331 10.54 -21.85 17.55
N LEU A 332 9.69 -20.82 17.54
CA LEU A 332 8.28 -20.92 17.15
C LEU A 332 8.07 -20.77 15.64
N CYS A 333 9.01 -20.14 14.93
CA CYS A 333 8.96 -20.01 13.47
C CYS A 333 9.84 -21.07 12.83
N SER A 334 9.37 -21.70 11.75
CA SER A 334 10.11 -22.74 11.03
C SER A 334 10.19 -22.44 9.54
N PRO A 335 11.21 -22.95 8.82
CA PRO A 335 11.28 -22.79 7.37
C PRO A 335 10.01 -23.30 6.68
N THR A 336 9.42 -22.48 5.82
CA THR A 336 8.16 -22.82 5.14
C THR A 336 8.40 -23.85 4.04
N PRO A 337 7.72 -25.02 4.05
CA PRO A 337 7.85 -26.01 2.99
C PRO A 337 7.40 -25.46 1.63
N ASN A 338 8.14 -25.80 0.56
CA ASN A 338 7.87 -25.36 -0.82
C ASN A 338 7.87 -23.83 -1.01
N PHE A 339 8.59 -23.11 -0.17
CA PHE A 339 8.86 -21.69 -0.35
C PHE A 339 10.36 -21.43 -0.41
N LEU A 340 10.73 -20.35 -1.08
CA LEU A 340 12.09 -19.81 -1.07
C LEU A 340 12.15 -18.62 -0.10
N ASN A 341 13.15 -18.63 0.78
CA ASN A 341 13.42 -17.58 1.77
C ASN A 341 12.22 -17.20 2.65
N ALA A 342 11.47 -18.20 3.14
CA ALA A 342 10.30 -17.97 3.96
C ALA A 342 10.34 -18.78 5.26
N VAL A 343 9.73 -18.20 6.30
CA VAL A 343 9.40 -18.87 7.55
C VAL A 343 7.90 -18.81 7.81
N THR A 344 7.37 -19.83 8.46
CA THR A 344 5.99 -19.94 8.92
C THR A 344 5.98 -19.73 10.42
N CYS A 345 5.24 -18.72 10.87
CA CYS A 345 5.11 -18.33 12.26
C CYS A 345 3.64 -18.53 12.71
N PRO A 346 3.36 -19.27 13.80
CA PRO A 346 2.00 -19.58 14.23
C PRO A 346 1.25 -18.35 14.75
N ALA A 347 -0.08 -18.39 14.67
CA ALA A 347 -0.98 -17.34 15.17
C ALA A 347 -0.75 -16.98 16.65
N SER A 348 -0.24 -17.92 17.45
CA SER A 348 0.03 -17.73 18.88
C SER A 348 1.09 -16.66 19.17
N LEU A 349 1.88 -16.25 18.19
CA LEU A 349 2.86 -15.17 18.35
C LEU A 349 2.22 -13.77 18.42
N GLY A 350 0.98 -13.62 17.92
CA GLY A 350 0.26 -12.35 17.83
C GLY A 350 0.08 -11.87 16.39
N ASN A 351 -0.45 -10.66 16.26
CA ASN A 351 -0.71 -10.04 14.95
C ASN A 351 0.54 -9.38 14.40
N TRP A 352 0.65 -9.36 13.08
CA TRP A 352 1.73 -8.73 12.35
C TRP A 352 1.26 -7.43 11.73
N ILE A 353 2.10 -6.40 11.86
CA ILE A 353 1.88 -5.09 11.28
C ILE A 353 3.05 -4.74 10.37
N ARG A 354 2.80 -3.83 9.44
CA ARG A 354 3.83 -3.14 8.70
C ARG A 354 4.03 -1.77 9.33
N PHE A 355 5.26 -1.39 9.62
CA PHE A 355 5.62 -0.02 9.98
C PHE A 355 6.48 0.54 8.85
N ALA A 356 6.23 1.79 8.44
CA ALA A 356 7.13 2.52 7.57
C ALA A 356 7.19 4.00 7.97
N PHE A 357 8.37 4.61 7.89
CA PHE A 357 8.57 6.02 8.20
C PHE A 357 9.74 6.61 7.42
N ASN A 358 9.69 7.92 7.21
CA ASN A 358 10.73 8.71 6.53
C ASN A 358 10.82 10.12 7.15
N ASN A 359 11.57 11.02 6.48
CA ASN A 359 11.83 12.39 6.95
C ASN A 359 12.43 12.40 8.35
N ALA A 360 13.25 11.38 8.66
CA ALA A 360 13.99 11.36 9.90
C ALA A 360 15.02 12.50 9.87
N ASN A 361 15.04 13.34 10.91
CA ASN A 361 16.01 14.45 11.05
C ASN A 361 17.39 13.93 11.48
N LEU A 362 17.89 12.96 10.72
CA LEU A 362 19.23 12.43 10.87
C LEU A 362 20.13 13.26 9.96
N ASP A 363 21.36 13.54 10.38
CA ASP A 363 22.35 14.21 9.54
C ASP A 363 22.71 13.34 8.30
N THR A 364 23.95 13.32 7.83
CA THR A 364 24.39 12.38 6.77
C THR A 364 24.48 10.90 7.23
N SER A 365 23.88 10.57 8.38
CA SER A 365 23.94 9.27 9.05
C SER A 365 22.59 8.54 9.02
N GLY A 366 22.50 7.36 9.64
CA GLY A 366 21.25 6.60 9.70
C GLY A 366 20.97 5.78 8.45
N GLN A 367 21.97 5.44 7.64
CA GLN A 367 21.74 4.53 6.49
C GLN A 367 21.06 3.22 6.92
N PHE A 368 21.38 2.74 8.13
CA PHE A 368 20.79 1.54 8.72
C PHE A 368 20.11 1.87 10.05
N LEU A 369 18.92 1.33 10.25
CA LEU A 369 18.18 1.29 11.50
C LEU A 369 18.35 -0.10 12.13
N PHE A 370 18.79 -0.15 13.37
CA PHE A 370 18.77 -1.36 14.19
C PHE A 370 17.48 -1.39 14.99
N ILE A 371 16.79 -2.52 14.93
CA ILE A 371 15.55 -2.78 15.66
C ILE A 371 15.81 -3.92 16.61
N THR A 372 15.66 -3.70 17.91
CA THR A 372 15.84 -4.74 18.93
C THR A 372 14.52 -5.00 19.65
N ASP A 373 14.08 -6.25 19.70
CA ASP A 373 12.92 -6.64 20.51
C ASP A 373 13.35 -6.74 21.98
N SER A 374 12.75 -5.91 22.83
CA SER A 374 13.08 -5.85 24.26
C SER A 374 12.80 -7.15 25.03
N THR A 375 11.96 -8.05 24.49
CA THR A 375 11.53 -9.26 25.19
C THR A 375 12.52 -10.42 25.07
N ASN A 376 13.28 -10.47 23.99
CA ASN A 376 14.20 -11.56 23.67
C ASN A 376 15.59 -11.08 23.21
N SER A 377 15.79 -9.76 23.11
CA SER A 377 17.02 -9.11 22.64
C SER A 377 17.43 -9.49 21.21
N ASN A 378 16.52 -10.06 20.41
CA ASN A 378 16.74 -10.30 18.99
C ASN A 378 16.81 -8.97 18.25
N GLN A 379 17.59 -8.91 17.18
CA GLN A 379 17.84 -7.68 16.45
C GLN A 379 17.77 -7.88 14.94
N ALA A 380 17.07 -6.98 14.24
CA ALA A 380 17.10 -6.84 12.80
C ALA A 380 17.72 -5.51 12.36
N VAL A 381 18.14 -5.46 11.10
CA VAL A 381 18.74 -4.28 10.48
C VAL A 381 17.92 -3.89 9.26
N VAL A 382 17.51 -2.63 9.18
CA VAL A 382 16.65 -2.10 8.13
C VAL A 382 17.35 -0.95 7.41
N PRO A 383 17.60 -1.03 6.09
CA PRO A 383 18.20 0.05 5.35
C PRO A 383 17.18 1.16 5.02
N SER A 384 17.65 2.41 5.06
CA SER A 384 16.96 3.53 4.43
C SER A 384 17.14 3.47 2.91
N LEU A 385 16.06 3.58 2.16
CA LEU A 385 16.08 3.45 0.69
C LEU A 385 15.40 4.63 0.00
N HIS A 386 16.05 5.12 -1.05
CA HIS A 386 15.60 6.30 -1.81
C HIS A 386 14.30 6.04 -2.58
N LYS A 387 14.22 4.91 -3.30
CA LYS A 387 13.13 4.60 -4.23
C LYS A 387 11.98 3.79 -3.61
N ARG A 388 11.71 3.93 -2.31
CA ARG A 388 10.52 3.29 -1.72
C ARG A 388 9.26 3.98 -2.22
N LEU A 389 8.25 3.17 -2.53
CA LEU A 389 7.02 3.67 -3.10
C LEU A 389 6.09 4.35 -2.07
N THR A 390 6.06 3.84 -0.83
CA THR A 390 5.62 4.62 0.35
C THR A 390 6.85 5.08 1.10
N HIS A 391 6.81 6.28 1.67
CA HIS A 391 7.88 6.80 2.54
C HIS A 391 9.27 6.74 1.86
N PRO A 392 9.46 7.42 0.71
CA PRO A 392 10.77 7.50 0.07
C PRO A 392 11.80 8.11 1.02
N ASN A 393 13.07 7.73 0.88
CA ASN A 393 14.15 8.07 1.84
C ASN A 393 13.83 7.62 3.26
N GLY A 394 13.33 6.39 3.40
CA GLY A 394 12.81 5.89 4.67
C GLY A 394 13.03 4.40 4.90
N TYR A 395 12.51 3.95 6.03
CA TYR A 395 12.61 2.58 6.54
C TYR A 395 11.25 1.90 6.42
N MET A 396 11.27 0.59 6.23
CA MET A 396 10.09 -0.26 6.14
C MET A 396 10.41 -1.60 6.78
N MET A 397 9.54 -2.05 7.67
CA MET A 397 9.71 -3.26 8.45
C MET A 397 8.35 -3.87 8.80
N ASP A 398 8.35 -5.17 9.04
CA ASP A 398 7.22 -5.89 9.59
C ASP A 398 7.52 -6.22 11.05
N LEU A 399 6.56 -6.01 11.95
CA LEU A 399 6.74 -6.17 13.39
C LEU A 399 5.57 -6.94 14.00
N LEU A 400 5.81 -7.61 15.12
CA LEU A 400 4.74 -8.15 15.95
C LEU A 400 4.12 -7.05 16.78
N THR A 401 2.80 -7.09 16.88
CA THR A 401 2.03 -6.25 17.80
C THR A 401 2.22 -6.69 19.25
N ASN A 402 1.82 -5.82 20.17
CA ASN A 402 1.85 -6.02 21.61
C ASN A 402 3.27 -6.24 22.15
N ARG A 403 4.25 -5.59 21.50
CA ARG A 403 5.68 -5.64 21.79
C ARG A 403 6.27 -4.25 22.01
N VAL A 404 7.45 -4.25 22.61
CA VAL A 404 8.27 -3.05 22.80
C VAL A 404 9.56 -3.23 22.01
N TYR A 405 9.83 -2.32 21.07
CA TYR A 405 11.03 -2.35 20.24
C TYR A 405 11.91 -1.14 20.49
N THR A 406 13.21 -1.36 20.59
CA THR A 406 14.20 -0.29 20.67
C THR A 406 14.80 -0.04 19.30
N PHE A 407 14.65 1.19 18.83
CA PHE A 407 15.17 1.67 17.55
C PHE A 407 16.45 2.46 17.80
N SER A 408 17.48 2.17 17.02
CA SER A 408 18.73 2.95 17.02
C SER A 408 19.26 3.13 15.61
N PHE A 409 19.68 4.34 15.30
CA PHE A 409 20.16 4.70 13.96
C PHE A 409 21.67 4.61 13.92
N GLN A 410 22.21 3.93 12.90
CA GLN A 410 23.65 3.80 12.75
C GLN A 410 24.31 5.17 12.58
N ASN A 411 25.28 5.48 13.45
CA ASN A 411 26.10 6.69 13.43
C ASN A 411 25.34 8.01 13.54
N ALA A 412 24.03 8.00 13.85
CA ALA A 412 23.25 9.23 13.97
C ALA A 412 23.23 9.75 15.42
N ASN A 413 23.49 11.04 15.59
CA ASN A 413 23.36 11.69 16.89
C ASN A 413 21.91 12.09 17.14
N THR A 414 21.14 11.19 17.75
CA THR A 414 19.73 11.41 18.13
C THR A 414 19.58 11.80 19.60
N SER A 415 20.69 12.09 20.29
CA SER A 415 20.74 12.29 21.75
C SER A 415 19.95 13.49 22.25
N VAL A 416 19.62 14.46 21.37
CA VAL A 416 18.98 15.73 21.74
C VAL A 416 17.61 15.92 21.09
N ASN A 417 17.52 15.78 19.76
CA ASN A 417 16.28 15.98 19.00
C ASN A 417 16.06 14.82 18.02
N LEU A 418 14.83 14.35 17.91
CA LEU A 418 14.44 13.30 16.97
C LEU A 418 13.05 13.57 16.40
N SER A 419 12.92 13.53 15.09
CA SER A 419 11.65 13.65 14.39
C SER A 419 11.60 12.75 13.19
N TYR A 420 10.43 12.18 12.90
CA TYR A 420 10.11 11.52 11.64
C TYR A 420 8.60 11.39 11.46
N THR A 421 8.18 11.13 10.22
CA THR A 421 6.78 10.89 9.86
C THR A 421 6.61 9.48 9.35
N GLY A 422 5.55 8.79 9.77
CA GLY A 422 5.32 7.42 9.35
C GLY A 422 3.88 6.96 9.49
N VAL A 423 3.67 5.68 9.20
CA VAL A 423 2.38 5.01 9.37
C VAL A 423 2.61 3.60 9.89
N VAL A 424 1.86 3.25 10.94
CA VAL A 424 1.71 1.86 11.40
C VAL A 424 0.42 1.31 10.78
N TYR A 425 0.57 0.27 9.97
CA TYR A 425 -0.48 -0.30 9.14
C TYR A 425 -1.10 -1.54 9.79
N ASN A 426 -2.39 -1.78 9.55
CA ASN A 426 -3.11 -3.01 9.95
C ASN A 426 -3.20 -3.28 11.46
N LEU A 427 -3.36 -2.26 12.31
CA LEU A 427 -3.59 -2.50 13.74
C LEU A 427 -5.04 -2.94 13.99
N VAL A 428 -5.27 -4.17 14.45
CA VAL A 428 -6.61 -4.62 14.85
C VAL A 428 -7.01 -4.06 16.23
N PRO A 429 -8.30 -4.04 16.60
CA PRO A 429 -8.73 -3.54 17.90
C PRO A 429 -7.94 -4.15 19.08
N GLY A 430 -7.37 -3.29 19.91
CA GLY A 430 -6.58 -3.70 21.08
C GLY A 430 -5.09 -3.87 20.81
N ASP A 431 -4.66 -3.99 19.56
CA ASP A 431 -3.24 -4.06 19.23
C ASP A 431 -2.53 -2.73 19.55
N TYR A 432 -1.29 -2.86 20.00
CA TYR A 432 -0.39 -1.74 20.21
C TYR A 432 1.05 -2.05 19.78
N LEU A 433 1.85 -1.00 19.64
CA LEU A 433 3.28 -1.03 19.43
C LEU A 433 3.91 0.03 20.32
N ILE A 434 4.90 -0.32 21.13
CA ILE A 434 5.72 0.67 21.84
C ILE A 434 7.08 0.72 21.18
N VAL A 435 7.51 1.93 20.82
CA VAL A 435 8.83 2.14 20.22
C VAL A 435 9.65 3.00 21.15
N GLN A 436 10.89 2.56 21.39
CA GLN A 436 11.86 3.21 22.26
C GLN A 436 13.03 3.75 21.46
N HIS A 437 13.57 4.88 21.88
CA HIS A 437 14.80 5.49 21.35
C HIS A 437 15.69 5.89 22.53
N GLY A 438 17.01 5.78 22.34
CA GLY A 438 17.98 6.33 23.29
C GLY A 438 18.06 7.85 23.15
N ILE A 439 17.61 8.59 24.17
CA ILE A 439 17.64 10.06 24.19
C ILE A 439 18.27 10.50 25.52
N GLU A 440 19.40 11.20 25.45
CA GLU A 440 20.24 11.50 26.60
C GLU A 440 19.55 12.47 27.58
N PHE A 441 18.73 13.38 27.07
CA PHE A 441 18.07 14.41 27.86
C PHE A 441 16.55 14.25 27.87
N MET A 442 15.93 14.56 29.01
CA MET A 442 14.47 14.66 29.10
C MET A 442 13.94 15.70 28.11
N PRO A 443 13.05 15.32 27.18
CA PRO A 443 12.47 16.25 26.20
C PRO A 443 11.60 17.33 26.86
N ASP A 444 11.58 18.53 26.27
CA ASP A 444 10.71 19.62 26.72
C ASP A 444 9.38 19.64 25.95
N GLN A 445 9.39 19.21 24.68
CA GLN A 445 8.18 19.05 23.86
C GLN A 445 8.20 17.73 23.10
N VAL A 446 7.06 17.04 23.10
CA VAL A 446 6.88 15.78 22.38
C VAL A 446 5.57 15.80 21.62
N TYR A 447 5.63 15.36 20.37
CA TYR A 447 4.51 15.15 19.46
C TYR A 447 4.63 13.74 18.90
N THR A 448 3.52 13.00 18.80
CA THR A 448 3.52 11.60 18.35
C THR A 448 2.50 11.34 17.24
N ILE A 449 1.29 11.89 17.34
CA ILE A 449 0.19 11.68 16.36
C ILE A 449 -0.16 12.96 15.60
N SER A 450 -0.07 14.12 16.27
CA SER A 450 -0.39 15.44 15.72
C SER A 450 0.83 16.34 15.80
N SER A 451 1.06 17.16 14.76
CA SER A 451 2.09 18.21 14.78
C SER A 451 1.69 19.46 15.55
N THR A 452 0.42 19.59 15.96
CA THR A 452 -0.13 20.81 16.56
C THR A 452 -0.52 20.64 18.03
N SER A 453 -0.53 19.41 18.53
CA SER A 453 -0.95 19.10 19.90
C SER A 453 0.10 18.24 20.57
N MET A 454 0.65 18.72 21.69
CA MET A 454 1.64 17.98 22.47
C MET A 454 1.05 16.68 22.98
N ALA A 455 1.85 15.62 22.91
CA ALA A 455 1.50 14.31 23.41
C ALA A 455 1.54 14.27 24.94
N TYR A 456 0.65 13.48 25.55
CA TYR A 456 0.58 13.34 26.99
C TYR A 456 1.78 12.53 27.52
N GLN A 457 2.44 13.07 28.55
CA GLN A 457 3.53 12.40 29.24
C GLN A 457 2.98 11.48 30.34
N SER A 458 3.26 10.19 30.23
CA SER A 458 2.99 9.22 31.29
C SER A 458 4.07 9.28 32.37
N SER A 459 3.64 9.29 33.63
CA SER A 459 4.53 9.22 34.80
C SER A 459 5.06 7.80 35.08
N ILE A 460 4.47 6.78 34.44
CA ILE A 460 4.85 5.37 34.53
C ILE A 460 5.19 4.81 33.14
N PRO A 461 5.94 3.70 33.06
CA PRO A 461 6.20 3.03 31.79
C PRO A 461 4.92 2.74 31.00
N LEU A 462 4.99 2.92 29.69
CA LEU A 462 3.84 2.72 28.80
C LEU A 462 3.42 1.25 28.78
N SER A 463 2.12 1.01 28.70
CA SER A 463 1.56 -0.33 28.55
C SER A 463 0.34 -0.32 27.65
N GLY A 464 0.08 -1.43 26.96
CA GLY A 464 -1.14 -1.59 26.17
C GLY A 464 -2.43 -1.50 27.00
N ALA A 465 -2.37 -1.80 28.31
CA ALA A 465 -3.54 -1.81 29.18
C ALA A 465 -3.93 -0.40 29.67
N THR A 466 -2.95 0.43 30.01
CA THR A 466 -3.18 1.71 30.72
C THR A 466 -2.92 2.95 29.88
N SER A 467 -2.12 2.84 28.81
CA SER A 467 -1.75 3.99 27.98
C SER A 467 -2.73 4.21 26.83
N ASN A 468 -2.94 5.48 26.50
CA ASN A 468 -3.69 5.91 25.33
C ASN A 468 -2.79 5.98 24.10
N ASN A 469 -3.40 5.93 22.91
CA ASN A 469 -2.66 6.09 21.66
C ASN A 469 -1.95 7.46 21.62
N GLY A 470 -0.66 7.45 21.33
CA GLY A 470 0.18 8.65 21.26
C GLY A 470 0.82 9.06 22.58
N ASP A 471 0.52 8.42 23.72
CA ASP A 471 1.21 8.72 24.99
C ASP A 471 2.72 8.45 24.86
N TRP A 472 3.51 9.17 25.64
CA TRP A 472 4.96 8.97 25.72
C TRP A 472 5.46 8.89 27.16
N HIS A 473 6.62 8.27 27.36
CA HIS A 473 7.28 8.15 28.66
C HIS A 473 8.80 8.26 28.49
N TYR A 474 9.46 8.85 29.48
CA TYR A 474 10.92 8.98 29.54
C TYR A 474 11.45 8.40 30.86
N ASP A 475 12.37 7.45 30.75
CA ASP A 475 13.06 6.86 31.90
C ASP A 475 14.42 7.53 32.09
N ASN A 476 14.56 8.27 33.19
CA ASN A 476 15.79 8.98 33.56
C ASN A 476 16.97 8.04 33.89
N ASN A 477 16.71 6.79 34.28
CA ASN A 477 17.77 5.86 34.67
C ASN A 477 18.44 5.22 33.45
N THR A 478 17.66 4.97 32.40
CA THR A 478 18.14 4.31 31.18
C THR A 478 18.30 5.27 29.99
N SER A 479 17.89 6.53 30.14
CA SER A 479 17.83 7.51 29.05
C SER A 479 17.01 7.00 27.85
N LEU A 480 15.91 6.30 28.13
CA LEU A 480 15.02 5.76 27.11
C LEU A 480 13.76 6.61 27.01
N PHE A 481 13.57 7.19 25.82
CA PHE A 481 12.29 7.76 25.42
C PHE A 481 11.44 6.68 24.76
N SER A 482 10.15 6.65 25.07
CA SER A 482 9.20 5.70 24.51
C SER A 482 7.89 6.38 24.12
N TYR A 483 7.27 5.91 23.05
CA TYR A 483 5.90 6.30 22.68
C TYR A 483 5.10 5.07 22.27
N ILE A 484 3.78 5.14 22.41
CA ILE A 484 2.86 4.06 22.06
C ILE A 484 1.99 4.44 20.86
N VAL A 485 1.88 3.52 19.92
CA VAL A 485 0.89 3.54 18.85
C VAL A 485 -0.10 2.42 19.13
N LYS A 486 -1.39 2.73 19.17
CA LYS A 486 -2.44 1.78 19.57
C LYS A 486 -3.69 1.99 18.74
N ASN A 487 -4.42 0.90 18.49
CA ASN A 487 -5.79 0.99 18.02
C ASN A 487 -6.78 0.97 19.21
N PRO A 488 -7.34 2.12 19.61
CA PRO A 488 -8.35 2.17 20.67
C PRO A 488 -9.77 1.87 20.18
N SER A 489 -9.98 1.77 18.85
CA SER A 489 -11.30 1.57 18.26
C SER A 489 -11.73 0.11 18.38
N SER A 490 -12.96 -0.12 18.82
CA SER A 490 -13.61 -1.44 18.79
C SER A 490 -14.50 -1.65 17.57
N ASN A 491 -14.69 -0.63 16.73
CA ASN A 491 -15.71 -0.59 15.68
C ASN A 491 -15.19 -0.85 14.27
N THR A 492 -13.88 -1.04 14.10
CA THR A 492 -13.24 -1.28 12.80
C THR A 492 -12.44 -2.57 12.84
N VAL A 493 -12.34 -3.27 11.69
CA VAL A 493 -11.61 -4.53 11.60
C VAL A 493 -10.11 -4.31 11.87
N PHE A 494 -9.58 -3.20 11.38
CA PHE A 494 -8.25 -2.68 11.68
C PHE A 494 -8.22 -1.16 11.40
N ILE A 495 -7.14 -0.48 11.75
CA ILE A 495 -6.85 0.90 11.35
C ILE A 495 -5.39 1.06 10.92
N ASP A 496 -5.15 2.10 10.13
CA ASP A 496 -3.84 2.70 9.97
C ASP A 496 -3.66 3.89 10.93
N VAL A 497 -2.56 3.91 11.66
CA VAL A 497 -2.22 5.04 12.52
C VAL A 497 -1.10 5.84 11.90
N LYS A 498 -1.42 7.07 11.48
CA LYS A 498 -0.43 8.06 11.07
C LYS A 498 0.35 8.55 12.30
N LEU A 499 1.66 8.63 12.14
CA LEU A 499 2.61 9.02 13.16
C LEU A 499 3.35 10.29 12.70
N VAL A 500 3.41 11.27 13.60
CA VAL A 500 4.24 12.46 13.48
C VAL A 500 5.05 12.58 14.77
N LEU A 501 6.23 11.97 14.78
CA LEU A 501 7.12 12.05 15.92
C LEU A 501 7.93 13.35 15.83
N ASN A 502 7.88 14.18 16.86
CA ASN A 502 8.84 15.25 17.11
C ASN A 502 9.18 15.26 18.61
N VAL A 503 10.44 14.99 18.93
CA VAL A 503 11.00 15.03 20.28
C VAL A 503 12.01 16.17 20.31
N ILE A 504 11.72 17.18 21.13
CA ILE A 504 12.44 18.45 21.11
C ILE A 504 12.97 18.76 22.52
N LYS A 505 14.28 18.98 22.59
CA LYS A 505 14.93 19.68 23.70
C LYS A 505 15.13 21.14 23.31
N CYS A 506 14.58 22.04 24.10
CA CYS A 506 14.61 23.46 23.85
C CYS A 506 15.92 24.08 24.36
N GLN A 507 16.50 24.98 23.57
CA GLN A 507 17.71 25.71 23.95
C GLN A 507 17.46 26.68 25.13
N TYR A 508 16.25 27.19 25.24
CA TYR A 508 15.84 28.17 26.26
C TYR A 508 14.71 27.64 27.13
N PRO A 509 14.61 28.07 28.40
CA PRO A 509 13.49 27.74 29.28
C PRO A 509 12.15 28.05 28.62
N ASN A 510 11.18 27.15 28.79
CA ASN A 510 9.83 27.24 28.21
C ASN A 510 9.81 27.32 26.66
N CYS A 511 10.90 26.97 25.98
CA CYS A 511 11.01 27.04 24.52
C CYS A 511 10.78 28.45 23.95
N GLN A 512 11.03 29.49 24.76
CA GLN A 512 10.91 30.88 24.33
C GLN A 512 12.31 31.50 24.29
N PRO A 513 12.74 32.07 23.15
CA PRO A 513 13.98 32.83 23.12
C PRO A 513 13.87 34.01 24.09
N PRO A 514 14.97 34.40 24.76
CA PRO A 514 14.97 35.58 25.60
C PRO A 514 14.56 36.80 24.77
N ILE A 515 13.71 37.67 25.34
CA ILE A 515 13.30 38.93 24.70
C ILE A 515 14.57 39.71 24.36
N GLN A 516 14.74 40.11 23.10
CA GLN A 516 15.91 40.89 22.72
C GLN A 516 15.92 42.21 23.49
N PRO A 517 17.07 42.68 24.01
CA PRO A 517 17.14 43.89 24.83
C PRO A 517 16.54 45.14 24.16
N GLY A 518 16.60 45.22 22.83
CA GLY A 518 16.03 46.33 22.05
C GLY A 518 14.50 46.31 21.88
N LEU A 519 13.82 45.22 22.24
CA LEU A 519 12.37 45.07 22.20
C LEU A 519 11.73 45.11 23.59
N GLN A 520 12.54 45.21 24.64
CA GLN A 520 12.06 45.38 26.00
C GLN A 520 11.62 46.84 26.17
N LEU A 521 10.31 47.07 26.30
CA LEU A 521 9.80 48.40 26.68
C LEU A 521 10.51 48.84 27.97
N PRO A 522 10.93 50.11 28.09
CA PRO A 522 11.47 50.62 29.35
C PRO A 522 10.49 50.29 30.47
N ALA A 523 10.98 49.71 31.56
CA ALA A 523 10.13 49.41 32.70
C ALA A 523 9.40 50.69 33.13
N THR A 524 8.07 50.71 33.00
CA THR A 524 7.24 51.88 33.34
C THR A 524 7.11 52.08 34.85
N THR A 525 7.48 51.06 35.62
CA THR A 525 7.47 51.07 37.07
C THR A 525 8.86 50.79 37.62
N ARG A 526 9.29 51.65 38.54
CA ARG A 526 10.56 51.52 39.26
C ARG A 526 10.54 50.25 40.13
N PRO A 527 11.62 49.43 40.15
CA PRO A 527 11.70 48.25 41.00
C PRO A 527 11.52 48.59 42.49
N ALA A 528 10.95 47.67 43.28
CA ALA A 528 10.74 47.86 44.71
C ALA A 528 12.06 48.02 45.51
N ASN A 529 13.19 47.57 44.94
CA ASN A 529 14.54 47.68 45.49
C ASN A 529 15.37 48.79 44.85
N ALA A 530 14.72 49.77 44.19
CA ALA A 530 15.45 50.87 43.59
C ALA A 530 16.13 51.72 44.69
N LEU A 531 17.42 51.99 44.48
CA LEU A 531 18.19 52.89 45.33
C LEU A 531 17.86 54.34 44.94
N TYR A 532 17.65 55.18 45.94
CA TYR A 532 17.33 56.59 45.78
C TYR A 532 18.55 57.43 46.10
N TRP A 533 18.94 58.27 45.14
CA TRP A 533 20.02 59.25 45.32
C TRP A 533 19.80 60.15 46.54
N SER A 534 18.53 60.44 46.86
CA SER A 534 18.07 61.27 47.97
C SER A 534 17.95 60.54 49.32
N ASN A 535 18.32 59.26 49.39
CA ASN A 535 18.20 58.47 50.61
C ASN A 535 19.57 57.97 51.05
N ASP A 536 20.10 58.54 52.14
CA ASP A 536 21.43 58.22 52.66
C ASP A 536 21.59 56.73 52.98
N SER A 537 20.52 56.03 53.37
CA SER A 537 20.58 54.60 53.66
C SER A 537 20.91 53.77 52.42
N ASP A 538 20.64 54.29 51.23
CA ASP A 538 20.86 53.59 49.96
C ASP A 538 22.31 53.70 49.48
N TRP A 539 23.14 54.46 50.19
CA TRP A 539 24.57 54.65 49.93
C TRP A 539 25.48 53.99 50.97
N TYR A 540 24.95 53.12 51.84
CA TYR A 540 25.70 52.52 52.94
C TYR A 540 26.98 51.76 52.50
N PHE A 541 27.03 51.32 51.25
CA PHE A 541 28.15 50.60 50.65
C PHE A 541 29.17 51.51 49.94
N ALA A 542 28.92 52.81 49.87
CA ALA A 542 29.71 53.75 49.10
C ALA A 542 30.77 54.46 49.96
N THR A 543 31.95 54.68 49.39
CA THR A 543 33.10 55.27 50.08
C THR A 543 32.83 56.73 50.45
N GLN A 544 33.28 57.18 51.61
CA GLN A 544 33.08 58.58 52.05
C GLN A 544 33.61 59.57 51.01
N GLY A 545 32.73 60.44 50.50
CA GLY A 545 33.00 61.37 49.39
C GLY A 545 32.48 60.92 48.01
N TYR A 546 32.00 59.67 47.90
CA TYR A 546 31.31 59.12 46.74
C TYR A 546 29.98 58.53 47.19
N GLY A 547 28.92 59.32 47.06
CA GLY A 547 27.56 58.96 47.47
C GLY A 547 26.69 60.21 47.43
N GLY A 548 25.45 60.07 46.97
CA GLY A 548 24.56 61.20 46.67
C GLY A 548 24.16 61.99 47.92
N TYR A 549 24.10 63.30 47.72
CA TYR A 549 23.08 64.18 48.29
C TYR A 549 22.50 65.02 47.16
#